data_AF-A0A0A9W1L1-F1
#
_entry.id   AF-A0A0A9W1L1-F1
#
_cell.length_a   1.000
_cell.length_b   1.000
_cell.length_c   1.000
_cell.angle_alpha   90.00
_cell.angle_beta   90.00
_cell.angle_gamma   90.00
#
_symmetry.space_group_name_H-M   'P 1'
#
loop_
_entity.id
_entity.type
_entity.pdbx_description
1 polymer ?
#
loop_
_entity_poly.entity_id
_entity_poly.type
_entity_poly.pdbx_seq_one_letter_code
_entity_poly.pdbx_strand_id
1 'polypeptide(L)'
;MEYLERRKVVHRDLAARNVLISENGVAKVADFGLAREENFQLDCGKLPIKWTAPEALKQAIFSNKSDMWSFGILLWEIYSFGRVPYPRIPLADVVKHVEKGYKMEAPEGCPPEVYEIMRQAWDLHPDKRPSFKDVKIKLMQLRSITI
;
A
#
# COMPACT_ATOMS: atom_id res chain seq x y z
N MET A 1 -4.46 4.75 -8.14
CA MET A 1 -3.59 5.59 -7.30
C MET A 1 -2.80 6.66 -8.07
N GLU A 2 -2.18 6.37 -9.22
CA GLU A 2 -1.46 7.39 -10.03
C GLU A 2 -2.25 8.70 -10.28
N TYR A 3 -3.57 8.61 -10.44
CA TYR A 3 -4.43 9.80 -10.54
C TYR A 3 -4.41 10.66 -9.25
N LEU A 4 -4.51 10.04 -8.07
CA LEU A 4 -4.47 10.76 -6.79
C LEU A 4 -3.09 11.36 -6.54
N GLU A 5 -2.02 10.62 -6.89
CA GLU A 5 -0.63 11.10 -6.86
C GLU A 5 -0.47 12.40 -7.67
N ARG A 6 -0.97 12.42 -8.91
CA ARG A 6 -0.95 13.64 -9.75
C ARG A 6 -1.79 14.79 -9.19
N ARG A 7 -2.86 14.48 -8.47
CA ARG A 7 -3.72 15.46 -7.80
C ARG A 7 -3.17 15.90 -6.44
N LYS A 8 -2.01 15.39 -6.01
CA LYS A 8 -1.42 15.63 -4.70
C LYS A 8 -2.37 15.27 -3.55
N VAL A 9 -3.16 14.21 -3.73
CA VAL A 9 -4.08 13.69 -2.71
C VAL A 9 -3.52 12.39 -2.15
N VAL A 10 -3.37 12.34 -0.83
CA VAL A 10 -2.96 11.15 -0.07
C VAL A 10 -4.20 10.50 0.52
N HIS A 11 -4.40 9.20 0.28
CA HIS A 11 -5.55 8.41 0.71
C HIS A 11 -5.49 8.06 2.21
N ARG A 12 -4.31 7.69 2.72
CA ARG A 12 -4.03 7.34 4.14
C ARG A 12 -4.69 6.06 4.68
N ASP A 13 -5.72 5.53 4.00
CA ASP A 13 -6.38 4.27 4.34
C ASP A 13 -6.57 3.33 3.13
N LEU A 14 -5.50 3.14 2.35
CA LEU A 14 -5.55 2.25 1.19
C LEU A 14 -5.42 0.78 1.64
N ALA A 15 -6.50 0.01 1.46
CA ALA A 15 -6.59 -1.39 1.84
C ALA A 15 -7.66 -2.11 0.99
N ALA A 16 -7.64 -3.45 0.96
CA ALA A 16 -8.60 -4.22 0.15
C ALA A 16 -10.07 -3.92 0.51
N ARG A 17 -10.37 -3.73 1.80
CA ARG A 17 -11.71 -3.33 2.28
C ARG A 17 -12.24 -2.01 1.69
N ASN A 18 -11.33 -1.14 1.24
CA ASN A 18 -11.62 0.18 0.67
C ASN A 18 -11.48 0.18 -0.86
N VAL A 19 -11.49 -1.00 -1.49
CA VAL A 19 -11.58 -1.18 -2.94
C VAL A 19 -12.88 -1.90 -3.27
N LEU A 20 -13.77 -1.21 -3.97
CA LEU A 20 -15.06 -1.75 -4.40
C LEU A 20 -14.95 -2.32 -5.81
N ILE A 21 -15.66 -3.40 -6.08
CA ILE A 21 -15.75 -4.01 -7.41
C ILE A 21 -17.13 -3.69 -8.00
N SER A 22 -17.16 -3.04 -9.16
CA SER A 22 -18.41 -2.78 -9.88
C SER A 22 -18.97 -4.06 -10.51
N GLU A 23 -20.21 -4.03 -10.99
CA GLU A 23 -20.83 -5.13 -11.76
C GLU A 23 -19.96 -5.62 -12.93
N ASN A 24 -19.32 -4.70 -13.66
CA ASN A 24 -18.40 -5.04 -14.76
C ASN A 24 -17.01 -5.52 -14.31
N GLY A 25 -16.82 -5.89 -13.04
CA GLY A 25 -15.54 -6.35 -12.50
C GLY A 25 -14.46 -5.26 -12.34
N VAL A 26 -14.83 -3.97 -12.41
CA VAL A 26 -13.88 -2.86 -12.31
C VAL A 26 -13.63 -2.51 -10.84
N ALA A 27 -12.38 -2.61 -10.40
CA ALA A 27 -11.94 -2.16 -9.10
C ALA A 27 -11.87 -0.62 -9.00
N LYS A 28 -12.46 -0.06 -7.95
CA LYS A 28 -12.49 1.38 -7.65
C LYS A 28 -12.09 1.62 -6.19
N VAL A 29 -11.12 2.50 -5.99
CA VAL A 29 -10.73 2.96 -4.65
C VAL A 29 -11.86 3.82 -4.07
N ALA A 30 -12.21 3.58 -2.82
CA ALA A 30 -13.29 4.22 -2.08
C ALA A 30 -12.82 4.62 -0.67
N ASP A 31 -13.71 5.22 0.11
CA ASP A 31 -13.47 5.73 1.47
C ASP A 31 -12.35 6.78 1.58
N PHE A 32 -12.70 8.00 1.19
CA PHE A 32 -11.83 9.17 1.26
C PHE A 32 -11.96 9.94 2.58
N GLY A 33 -12.54 9.35 3.64
CA GLY A 33 -12.76 10.04 4.92
C GLY A 33 -11.46 10.57 5.56
N LEU A 34 -10.36 9.82 5.37
CA LEU A 34 -9.02 10.19 5.81
C LEU A 34 -8.17 10.86 4.72
N ALA A 35 -8.67 10.96 3.49
CA ALA A 35 -7.90 11.48 2.38
C ALA A 35 -7.71 13.00 2.49
N ARG A 36 -6.49 13.50 2.23
CA ARG A 36 -6.14 14.92 2.35
C ARG A 36 -5.11 15.31 1.29
N GLU A 37 -4.97 16.61 1.07
CA GLU A 37 -3.86 17.15 0.27
C GLU A 37 -2.51 16.80 0.94
N GLU A 38 -1.49 16.59 0.12
CA GLU A 38 -0.12 16.31 0.57
C GLU A 38 0.41 17.45 1.45
N ASN A 39 1.15 17.13 2.52
CA ASN A 39 1.66 18.06 3.55
C ASN A 39 0.62 18.68 4.51
N PHE A 40 -0.65 18.27 4.43
CA PHE A 40 -1.65 18.67 5.45
C PHE A 40 -1.45 17.86 6.74
N GLN A 41 -0.88 18.48 7.77
CA GLN A 41 -0.72 17.88 9.11
C GLN A 41 -1.95 18.18 9.96
N LEU A 42 -2.63 17.12 10.42
CA LEU A 42 -3.67 17.21 11.45
C LEU A 42 -3.47 16.04 12.41
N ASP A 43 -3.92 16.20 13.65
CA ASP A 43 -4.02 15.09 14.60
C ASP A 43 -4.93 14.02 13.98
N CYS A 44 -4.32 12.94 13.50
CA CYS A 44 -5.06 11.84 12.90
C CYS A 44 -5.68 11.01 14.02
N GLY A 45 -6.96 10.66 13.86
CA GLY A 45 -7.60 9.59 14.65
C GLY A 45 -6.91 8.24 14.44
N LYS A 46 -7.54 7.16 14.91
CA LYS A 46 -6.96 5.80 14.82
C LYS A 46 -6.64 5.42 13.37
N LEU A 47 -5.34 5.30 13.04
CA LEU A 47 -4.84 4.84 11.75
C LEU A 47 -4.86 3.30 11.63
N PRO A 48 -4.98 2.76 10.42
CA PRO A 48 -4.95 1.32 10.16
C PRO A 48 -3.51 0.76 10.23
N ILE A 49 -3.02 0.48 11.45
CA ILE A 49 -1.60 0.12 11.74
C ILE A 49 -0.96 -0.84 10.73
N LYS A 50 -1.66 -1.89 10.28
CA LYS A 50 -1.10 -2.90 9.34
C LYS A 50 -0.95 -2.42 7.89
N TRP A 51 -1.49 -1.28 7.54
CA TRP A 51 -1.39 -0.72 6.18
C TRP A 51 -0.54 0.55 6.16
N THR A 52 -0.43 1.23 7.29
CA THR A 52 0.25 2.52 7.40
C THR A 52 1.78 2.37 7.38
N ALA A 53 2.43 3.23 6.59
CA ALA A 53 3.88 3.32 6.53
C ALA A 53 4.50 3.74 7.89
N PRO A 54 5.74 3.31 8.22
CA PRO A 54 6.35 3.60 9.51
C PRO A 54 6.53 5.11 9.79
N GLU A 55 6.87 5.91 8.78
CA GLU A 55 6.98 7.36 8.92
C GLU A 55 5.63 8.04 9.19
N ALA A 56 4.55 7.51 8.62
CA ALA A 56 3.20 8.00 8.85
C ALA A 56 2.69 7.64 10.25
N LEU A 57 3.03 6.46 10.77
CA LEU A 57 2.68 6.05 12.15
C LEU A 57 3.44 6.83 13.22
N LYS A 58 4.73 7.09 13.00
CA LYS A 58 5.61 7.70 14.02
C LYS A 58 5.60 9.22 14.01
N GLN A 59 5.63 9.80 12.83
CA GLN A 59 5.93 11.22 12.63
C GLN A 59 4.75 11.96 11.98
N ALA A 60 3.63 11.27 11.74
CA ALA A 60 2.48 11.80 11.01
C ALA A 60 2.87 12.39 9.64
N ILE A 61 3.93 11.84 9.01
CA ILE A 61 4.38 12.24 7.69
C ILE A 61 3.60 11.43 6.65
N PHE A 62 2.63 12.09 6.02
CA PHE A 62 1.79 11.50 4.97
C PHE A 62 2.18 12.08 3.61
N SER A 63 2.44 11.18 2.68
CA SER A 63 2.76 11.49 1.30
C SER A 63 2.29 10.39 0.35
N ASN A 64 2.40 10.63 -0.95
CA ASN A 64 2.18 9.56 -1.93
C ASN A 64 3.09 8.34 -1.71
N LYS A 65 4.26 8.51 -1.08
CA LYS A 65 5.15 7.39 -0.71
C LYS A 65 4.61 6.56 0.45
N SER A 66 3.87 7.16 1.38
CA SER A 66 3.18 6.42 2.45
C SER A 66 1.97 5.63 1.89
N ASP A 67 1.28 6.17 0.88
CA ASP A 67 0.26 5.42 0.14
C ASP A 67 0.87 4.28 -0.68
N MET A 68 2.09 4.45 -1.23
CA MET A 68 2.79 3.38 -1.94
C MET A 68 3.09 2.19 -1.02
N TRP A 69 3.48 2.44 0.23
CA TRP A 69 3.60 1.37 1.23
C TRP A 69 2.28 0.61 1.40
N SER A 70 1.20 1.36 1.61
CA SER A 70 -0.16 0.81 1.76
C SER A 70 -0.57 0.01 0.52
N PHE A 71 -0.20 0.46 -0.68
CA PHE A 71 -0.43 -0.26 -1.93
C PHE A 71 0.34 -1.59 -1.99
N GLY A 72 1.57 -1.65 -1.46
CA GLY A 72 2.30 -2.91 -1.31
C GLY A 72 1.55 -3.90 -0.42
N ILE A 73 0.96 -3.44 0.69
CA ILE A 73 0.10 -4.27 1.56
C ILE A 73 -1.17 -4.71 0.81
N LEU A 74 -1.82 -3.81 0.08
CA LEU A 74 -2.99 -4.14 -0.76
C LEU A 74 -2.67 -5.21 -1.81
N LEU A 75 -1.52 -5.13 -2.48
CA LEU A 75 -1.09 -6.18 -3.41
C LEU A 75 -0.95 -7.51 -2.68
N TRP A 76 -0.35 -7.53 -1.49
CA TRP A 76 -0.24 -8.74 -0.68
C TRP A 76 -1.61 -9.30 -0.30
N GLU A 77 -2.57 -8.46 0.09
CA GLU A 77 -3.97 -8.88 0.33
C GLU A 77 -4.57 -9.53 -0.93
N ILE A 78 -4.41 -8.91 -2.10
CA ILE A 78 -4.94 -9.43 -3.38
C ILE A 78 -4.37 -10.82 -3.68
N TYR A 79 -3.04 -10.97 -3.66
CA TYR A 79 -2.38 -12.24 -4.00
C TYR A 79 -2.48 -13.32 -2.92
N SER A 80 -2.85 -12.94 -1.70
CA SER A 80 -3.13 -13.89 -0.62
C SER A 80 -4.61 -14.25 -0.50
N PHE A 81 -5.46 -13.81 -1.44
CA PHE A 81 -6.91 -14.00 -1.42
C PHE A 81 -7.57 -13.43 -0.15
N GLY A 82 -7.14 -12.23 0.27
CA GLY A 82 -7.75 -11.49 1.37
C GLY A 82 -7.30 -11.95 2.76
N ARG A 83 -6.16 -12.64 2.88
CA ARG A 83 -5.59 -12.93 4.21
C ARG A 83 -5.26 -11.63 4.94
N VAL A 84 -5.30 -11.69 6.26
CA VAL A 84 -4.92 -10.56 7.10
C VAL A 84 -3.40 -10.33 7.03
N PRO A 85 -2.93 -9.10 6.75
CA PRO A 85 -1.50 -8.79 6.73
C PRO A 85 -0.77 -9.07 8.05
N TYR A 86 0.53 -9.32 7.95
CA TYR A 86 1.43 -9.73 9.03
C TYR A 86 0.91 -10.96 9.77
N PRO A 87 0.76 -12.11 9.06
CA PRO A 87 0.22 -13.32 9.67
C PRO A 87 1.09 -13.76 10.85
N ARG A 88 0.44 -14.14 11.95
CA ARG A 88 1.08 -14.60 13.20
C ARG A 88 1.90 -13.53 13.95
N ILE A 89 1.87 -12.27 13.53
CA ILE A 89 2.46 -11.15 14.30
C ILE A 89 1.33 -10.42 15.03
N PRO A 90 1.37 -10.33 16.38
CA PRO A 90 0.42 -9.51 17.14
C PRO A 90 0.45 -8.05 16.68
N LEU A 91 -0.71 -7.39 16.69
CA LEU A 91 -0.83 -6.00 16.20
C LEU A 91 0.14 -5.05 16.90
N ALA A 92 0.34 -5.22 18.21
CA ALA A 92 1.25 -4.42 19.03
C ALA A 92 2.73 -4.55 18.60
N ASP A 93 3.10 -5.66 17.96
CA ASP A 93 4.47 -5.95 17.56
C ASP A 93 4.76 -5.62 16.09
N VAL A 94 3.74 -5.39 15.26
CA VAL A 94 3.90 -5.14 13.81
C VAL A 94 4.87 -4.00 13.55
N VAL A 95 4.66 -2.87 14.21
CA VAL A 95 5.46 -1.65 14.05
C VAL A 95 6.93 -1.91 14.38
N LYS A 96 7.20 -2.60 15.50
CA LYS A 96 8.55 -2.98 15.93
C LYS A 96 9.26 -3.91 14.93
N HIS A 97 8.54 -4.83 14.29
CA HIS A 97 9.13 -5.72 13.29
C HIS A 97 9.45 -4.98 11.99
N VAL A 98 8.50 -4.16 11.52
CA VAL A 98 8.65 -3.33 10.31
C VAL A 98 9.88 -2.44 10.42
N GLU A 99 10.06 -1.76 11.55
CA GLU A 99 11.22 -0.88 11.78
C GLU A 99 12.57 -1.61 11.74
N LYS A 100 12.60 -2.89 12.08
CA LYS A 100 13.80 -3.74 11.97
C LYS A 100 14.04 -4.23 10.54
N GLY A 101 13.23 -3.78 9.58
CA GLY A 101 13.33 -4.16 8.17
C GLY A 101 12.59 -5.44 7.81
N TYR A 102 11.70 -5.95 8.68
CA TYR A 102 10.86 -7.09 8.32
C TYR A 102 9.97 -6.76 7.12
N LYS A 103 9.92 -7.68 6.16
CA LYS A 103 9.01 -7.67 5.02
C LYS A 103 8.26 -8.99 5.00
N MET A 104 6.96 -8.95 4.70
CA MET A 104 6.16 -10.18 4.57
C MET A 104 6.69 -11.04 3.43
N GLU A 105 6.61 -12.36 3.60
CA GLU A 105 6.90 -13.32 2.54
C GLU A 105 5.90 -13.19 1.39
N ALA A 106 6.32 -13.61 0.19
CA ALA A 106 5.46 -13.67 -0.98
C ALA A 106 4.27 -14.60 -0.71
N PRO A 107 3.02 -14.20 -1.04
CA PRO A 107 1.90 -15.11 -1.04
C PRO A 107 2.16 -16.30 -1.98
N GLU A 108 1.57 -17.46 -1.65
CA GLU A 108 1.65 -18.65 -2.50
C GLU A 108 1.08 -18.36 -3.89
N GLY A 109 1.83 -18.74 -4.94
CA GLY A 109 1.46 -18.47 -6.33
C GLY A 109 1.61 -17.01 -6.79
N CYS A 110 2.13 -16.12 -5.94
CA CYS A 110 2.41 -14.74 -6.36
C CYS A 110 3.59 -14.69 -7.37
N PRO A 111 3.42 -14.05 -8.54
CA PRO A 111 4.52 -13.86 -9.48
C PRO A 111 5.70 -13.11 -8.85
N PRO A 112 6.96 -13.54 -9.10
CA PRO A 112 8.15 -12.88 -8.54
C PRO A 112 8.23 -11.39 -8.85
N GLU A 113 7.81 -10.97 -10.04
CA GLU A 113 7.84 -9.59 -10.51
C GLU A 113 6.87 -8.70 -9.73
N VAL A 114 5.75 -9.27 -9.29
CA VAL A 114 4.74 -8.57 -8.48
C VAL A 114 5.19 -8.52 -7.02
N TYR A 115 5.77 -9.60 -6.50
CA TYR A 115 6.37 -9.58 -5.18
C TYR A 115 7.53 -8.58 -5.08
N GLU A 116 8.32 -8.43 -6.15
CA GLU A 116 9.36 -7.41 -6.19
C GLU A 116 8.80 -5.99 -6.08
N ILE A 117 7.63 -5.71 -6.68
CA ILE A 117 6.94 -4.43 -6.47
C ILE A 117 6.57 -4.25 -4.99
N MET A 118 6.04 -5.29 -4.33
CA MET A 118 5.72 -5.24 -2.90
C MET A 118 6.97 -4.93 -2.06
N ARG A 119 8.09 -5.62 -2.31
CA ARG A 119 9.34 -5.39 -1.58
C ARG A 119 9.89 -3.98 -1.75
N GLN A 120 9.78 -3.41 -2.95
CA GLN A 120 10.19 -2.03 -3.26
C GLN A 120 9.26 -1.00 -2.60
N ALA A 121 7.96 -1.28 -2.55
CA ALA A 121 6.98 -0.46 -1.84
C ALA A 121 7.25 -0.43 -0.32
N TRP A 122 7.80 -1.51 0.24
CA TRP A 122 8.16 -1.61 1.66
C TRP A 122 9.60 -1.19 1.98
N ASP A 123 10.22 -0.32 1.18
CA ASP A 123 11.49 0.30 1.59
C ASP A 123 11.27 1.24 2.79
N LEU A 124 12.17 1.19 3.77
CA LEU A 124 12.11 2.06 4.94
C LEU A 124 12.40 3.52 4.58
N HIS A 125 13.14 3.77 3.50
CA HIS A 125 13.36 5.11 2.96
C HIS A 125 12.25 5.43 1.95
N PRO A 126 11.34 6.38 2.23
CA PRO A 126 10.21 6.68 1.35
C PRO A 126 10.64 7.04 -0.08
N ASP A 127 11.78 7.70 -0.24
CA ASP A 127 12.31 8.14 -1.54
C ASP A 127 12.78 6.98 -2.42
N LYS A 128 13.08 5.82 -1.83
CA LYS A 128 13.46 4.60 -2.55
C LYS A 128 12.25 3.82 -3.06
N ARG A 129 11.05 4.11 -2.56
CA ARG A 129 9.81 3.47 -3.03
C ARG A 129 9.49 3.99 -4.44
N PRO A 130 8.94 3.16 -5.34
CA PRO A 130 8.60 3.60 -6.69
C PRO A 130 7.46 4.63 -6.69
N SER A 131 7.26 5.33 -7.80
CA SER A 131 6.04 6.14 -7.99
C SER A 131 4.86 5.27 -8.43
N PHE A 132 3.63 5.75 -8.25
CA PHE A 132 2.47 5.02 -8.77
C PHE A 132 2.46 4.96 -10.29
N LYS A 133 3.02 5.97 -10.97
CA LYS A 133 3.23 5.95 -12.42
C LYS A 133 4.13 4.79 -12.85
N ASP A 134 5.28 4.61 -12.20
CA ASP A 134 6.24 3.55 -12.57
C ASP A 134 5.65 2.16 -12.32
N VAL A 135 4.98 1.99 -11.17
CA VAL A 135 4.30 0.73 -10.83
C VAL A 135 3.19 0.41 -11.83
N LYS A 136 2.39 1.40 -12.24
CA LYS A 136 1.36 1.21 -13.27
C LYS A 136 1.96 0.72 -14.58
N ILE A 137 3.05 1.33 -15.05
CA ILE A 137 3.72 0.92 -16.29
C ILE A 137 4.19 -0.53 -16.18
N LYS A 138 4.85 -0.89 -15.07
CA LYS A 138 5.33 -2.27 -14.83
C LYS A 138 4.18 -3.28 -14.79
N LEU A 139 3.09 -2.98 -14.08
CA LEU A 139 1.91 -3.85 -14.04
C LEU A 139 1.22 -3.99 -15.41
N MET A 140 1.19 -2.93 -16.22
CA MET A 140 0.64 -3.00 -17.58
C MET A 140 1.51 -3.90 -18.49
N GLN A 141 2.83 -3.83 -18.37
CA GLN A 141 3.76 -4.70 -19.11
C GLN A 141 3.58 -6.17 -18.70
N LEU A 142 3.50 -6.45 -17.39
CA LEU A 142 3.24 -7.80 -16.88
C LEU A 142 1.90 -8.34 -17.40
N ARG A 143 0.85 -7.51 -17.41
CA ARG A 143 -0.45 -7.92 -17.96
C ARG A 143 -0.37 -8.27 -19.44
N SER A 144 0.44 -7.58 -20.24
CA SER A 144 0.55 -7.87 -21.69
C SER A 144 1.27 -9.17 -22.03
N ILE A 145 2.00 -9.78 -21.09
CA ILE A 145 2.75 -11.03 -21.33
C ILE A 145 2.07 -12.26 -20.72
N THR A 146 0.99 -12.08 -19.94
CA THR A 146 0.23 -13.15 -19.28
C THR A 146 -1.11 -13.42 -19.97
N ILE A 147 -1.37 -12.78 -21.11
CA ILE A 147 -2.59 -12.95 -21.94
C ILE A 147 -2.18 -13.49 -23.30
#